data_AF-A0A3A9WEM2-F1
#
_entry.id   AF-A0A3A9WEM2-F1
#
_cell.length_a   1.000
_cell.length_b   1.000
_cell.length_c   1.000
_cell.angle_alpha   90.00
_cell.angle_beta   90.00
_cell.angle_gamma   90.00
#
_symmetry.space_group_name_H-M   'P 1'
#
loop_
_entity.id
_entity.type
_entity.pdbx_description
1 polymer ?
#
loop_
_entity_poly.entity_id
_entity_poly.type
_entity_poly.pdbx_seq_one_letter_code
_entity_poly.pdbx_strand_id
1 'polypeptide(L)' 'MNKLKLKKIISFLLILIGAFLLISEIASAKKNYYLQAGGIICLMSGVFLINAKVTSRFPENTTENQEINEKE' A
#
# COMPACT_ATOMS: atom_id res chain seq x y z
N MET A 1 -1.67 18.35 8.99
CA MET A 1 -1.11 16.97 9.03
C MET A 1 -0.93 16.45 7.61
N ASN A 2 0.31 16.17 7.18
CA ASN A 2 0.66 15.95 5.76
C ASN A 2 0.00 14.70 5.17
N LYS A 3 -0.94 14.86 4.22
CA LYS A 3 -1.72 13.77 3.62
C LYS A 3 -0.86 12.69 2.92
N LEU A 4 0.33 13.07 2.47
CA LEU A 4 1.33 12.15 1.89
C LEU A 4 1.85 11.13 2.91
N LYS A 5 2.05 11.54 4.18
CA LYS A 5 2.51 10.65 5.26
C LYS A 5 1.38 9.74 5.73
N LEU A 6 0.15 10.25 5.78
CA LEU A 6 -1.03 9.50 6.20
C LEU A 6 -1.34 8.31 5.26
N LYS A 7 -1.26 8.53 3.94
CA LYS A 7 -1.43 7.43 2.97
C LYS A 7 -0.35 6.36 3.06
N LYS A 8 0.86 6.69 3.52
CA LYS A 8 1.95 5.72 3.73
C LYS A 8 1.72 4.93 5.02
N ILE A 9 1.28 5.62 6.08
CA ILE A 9 0.90 5.02 7.36
C ILE A 9 -0.26 4.03 7.18
N ILE A 10 -1.28 4.38 6.39
CA ILE A 10 -2.49 3.54 6.22
C ILE A 10 -2.15 2.19 5.58
N SER A 11 -1.24 2.23 4.60
CA SER A 11 -0.83 1.02 3.87
C SER A 11 0.04 0.12 4.74
N PHE A 12 0.91 0.73 5.57
CA PHE A 12 1.71 0.00 6.55
C PHE A 12 0.83 -0.64 7.63
N LEU A 13 -0.21 0.08 8.08
CA LEU A 13 -1.17 -0.42 9.06
C LEU A 13 -1.97 -1.61 8.52
N LEU A 14 -2.32 -1.59 7.22
CA LEU A 14 -3.04 -2.69 6.58
C LEU A 14 -2.22 -3.98 6.53
N ILE A 15 -0.91 -3.87 6.27
CA ILE A 15 0.03 -5.00 6.34
C ILE A 15 0.17 -5.51 7.78
N LEU A 16 0.26 -4.59 8.75
CA LEU A 16 0.34 -4.93 10.17
C LEU A 16 -0.88 -5.75 10.61
N ILE A 17 -2.09 -5.33 10.19
CA ILE A 17 -3.34 -6.06 10.43
C ILE A 17 -3.30 -7.45 9.79
N GLY A 18 -2.89 -7.56 8.52
CA GLY A 18 -2.84 -8.85 7.81
C GLY A 18 -1.87 -9.84 8.46
N ALA A 19 -0.71 -9.36 8.87
CA ALA A 19 0.28 -10.17 9.61
C ALA A 19 -0.25 -10.60 10.98
N PHE A 20 -0.96 -9.71 11.69
CA PHE A 20 -1.56 -10.02 12.97
C PHE A 20 -2.65 -11.09 12.86
N LEU A 21 -3.50 -11.05 11.83
CA LEU A 21 -4.49 -12.10 11.56
C LEU A 21 -3.84 -13.48 11.36
N LEU A 22 -2.72 -13.52 10.62
CA LEU A 22 -1.95 -14.74 10.40
C LEU A 22 -1.33 -15.29 11.69
N ILE A 23 -0.74 -14.40 12.51
CA ILE A 23 -0.24 -14.77 13.85
C ILE A 23 -1.38 -15.31 14.71
N SER A 24 -2.57 -14.70 14.64
CA SER A 24 -3.73 -15.08 15.45
C SER A 24 -4.26 -16.46 15.04
N GLU A 25 -4.20 -16.80 13.76
CA GLU A 25 -4.55 -18.14 13.27
C GLU A 25 -3.56 -19.20 13.75
N ILE A 26 -2.25 -18.93 13.65
CA ILE A 26 -1.19 -19.82 14.14
C ILE A 26 -1.26 -20.04 15.67
N ALA A 27 -1.63 -19.00 16.42
CA ALA A 27 -1.80 -19.07 17.86
C ALA A 27 -3.12 -19.77 18.26
N SER A 28 -4.06 -19.93 17.32
CA SER A 28 -5.34 -20.58 17.57
C SER A 28 -5.21 -22.10 17.49
N ALA A 29 -5.68 -22.80 18.53
CA ALA A 29 -5.66 -24.26 18.57
C ALA A 29 -6.58 -24.93 17.52
N LYS A 30 -7.54 -24.17 16.96
CA LYS A 30 -8.34 -24.60 15.81
C LYS A 30 -7.80 -23.92 14.56
N LYS A 31 -7.24 -24.73 13.65
CA LYS A 31 -6.83 -24.29 12.31
C LYS A 31 -8.05 -23.76 11.57
N ASN A 32 -8.18 -22.44 11.54
CA ASN A 32 -9.23 -21.77 10.82
C ASN A 32 -8.65 -21.29 9.49
N TYR A 33 -8.64 -22.21 8.52
CA TYR A 33 -8.16 -21.95 7.17
C TYR A 33 -8.79 -20.72 6.52
N TYR A 34 -10.02 -20.37 6.91
CA TYR A 34 -10.70 -19.15 6.46
C TYR A 34 -10.00 -17.87 6.96
N LEU A 35 -9.54 -17.88 8.21
CA LEU A 35 -8.80 -16.79 8.82
C LEU A 35 -7.39 -16.68 8.22
N GLN A 36 -6.75 -17.83 7.97
CA GLN A 36 -5.44 -17.91 7.33
C GLN A 36 -5.48 -17.35 5.90
N ALA A 37 -6.44 -17.81 5.09
CA ALA A 37 -6.63 -17.34 3.72
C ALA A 37 -6.99 -15.86 3.68
N GLY A 38 -7.89 -15.41 4.56
CA GLY A 38 -8.23 -13.99 4.70
C GLY A 38 -7.02 -13.12 5.06
N GLY A 39 -6.19 -13.58 6.00
CA GLY A 39 -4.94 -12.91 6.39
C GLY A 39 -3.95 -12.78 5.23
N ILE A 40 -3.74 -13.85 4.45
CA ILE A 40 -2.83 -13.86 3.29
C ILE A 40 -3.33 -12.92 2.18
N ILE A 41 -4.62 -12.98 1.84
CA ILE A 41 -5.20 -12.11 0.80
C ILE A 41 -5.09 -10.65 1.23
N CYS A 42 -5.37 -10.34 2.49
CA CYS A 42 -5.27 -8.99 3.03
C CYS A 42 -3.81 -8.50 3.05
N LEU A 43 -2.87 -9.35 3.45
CA LEU A 43 -1.44 -9.06 3.44
C LEU A 43 -0.95 -8.75 2.02
N MET A 44 -1.26 -9.62 1.04
CA MET A 44 -0.85 -9.42 -0.35
C MET A 44 -1.49 -8.19 -0.98
N SER A 45 -2.75 -7.92 -0.67
CA SER A 45 -3.42 -6.69 -1.14
C SER A 45 -2.79 -5.44 -0.52
N GLY A 46 -2.42 -5.48 0.76
CA GLY A 46 -1.72 -4.39 1.44
C GLY A 46 -0.32 -4.13 0.87
N VAL A 47 0.45 -5.18 0.60
CA VAL A 47 1.77 -5.10 -0.06
C VAL A 47 1.62 -4.60 -1.50
N PHE A 48 0.63 -5.09 -2.23
CA PHE A 48 0.34 -4.63 -3.59
C PHE A 48 -0.02 -3.15 -3.59
N LEU A 49 -0.83 -2.66 -2.66
CA LEU A 49 -1.14 -1.23 -2.54
C LEU A 49 0.09 -0.38 -2.25
N ILE A 50 1.03 -0.87 -1.42
CA ILE A 50 2.30 -0.17 -1.18
C ILE A 50 3.13 -0.11 -2.46
N ASN A 51 3.34 -1.25 -3.12
CA ASN A 51 4.18 -1.34 -4.31
C ASN A 51 3.58 -0.63 -5.52
N ALA A 52 2.29 -0.79 -5.79
CA ALA A 52 1.58 -0.09 -6.86
C ALA A 52 1.59 1.44 -6.66
N LYS A 53 1.56 1.90 -5.40
CA LYS A 53 1.64 3.32 -5.07
C LYS A 53 3.05 3.91 -5.23
N VAL A 54 4.10 3.09 -5.29
CA VAL A 54 5.45 3.55 -5.67
C VAL A 54 5.51 3.84 -7.18
N THR A 55 4.75 3.10 -7.99
CA THR A 55 4.65 3.32 -9.45
C THR A 55 3.84 4.56 -9.85
N SER A 56 2.94 5.08 -9.00
CA SER A 56 2.14 6.27 -9.35
C SER A 56 2.86 7.62 -9.21
N ARG A 57 4.20 7.65 -9.27
CA ARG A 57 4.97 8.90 -9.44
C ARG A 57 5.09 9.31 -10.91
N PHE A 58 4.04 9.12 -11.71
CA PHE A 58 3.83 10.03 -12.83
C PHE A 58 3.21 11.30 -12.26
N PRO A 59 3.91 12.44 -12.30
CA PRO A 59 3.35 13.72 -11.89
C PRO A 59 2.39 14.18 -12.99
N GLU A 60 1.12 13.79 -12.92
CA GLU A 60 0.09 14.35 -13.79
C GLU A 60 -0.67 15.44 -13.01
N ASN A 61 -0.02 16.60 -12.89
CA ASN A 61 -0.61 17.95 -12.92
C ASN A 61 0.34 19.02 -12.36
N THR A 62 1.38 19.34 -13.13
CA THR A 62 1.74 20.76 -13.30
C THR A 62 2.02 20.94 -14.79
N THR A 63 0.95 20.93 -15.59
CA THR A 63 0.97 21.62 -16.87
C THR A 63 0.93 23.10 -16.54
N GLU A 64 1.95 23.86 -16.96
CA GLU A 64 1.82 25.16 -17.63
C GLU A 64 3.20 25.87 -17.69
N ASN A 65 3.63 26.17 -18.92
CA ASN A 65 4.74 27.04 -19.33
C ASN A 65 6.19 26.61 -19.10
N GLN A 66 6.72 25.82 -20.05
CA GLN A 66 8.01 26.17 -20.68
C GLN A 66 7.86 26.00 -22.19
N GLU A 67 7.24 27.00 -22.82
CA GLU A 67 7.50 27.31 -24.21
C GLU A 67 9.01 27.52 -24.39
N ILE A 68 9.59 26.72 -25.27
CA ILE A 68 10.49 27.14 -26.34
C ILE A 68 11.45 28.27 -25.95
N ASN A 69 12.66 27.88 -25.54
CA ASN A 69 13.85 28.66 -25.88
C ASN A 69 14.95 27.69 -26.30
N GLU A 70 14.75 27.08 -27.47
CA GLU A 70 15.88 26.72 -28.31
C GLU A 70 16.40 28.00 -28.96
N LYS A 71 17.66 28.31 -28.67
CA LYS A 71 18.68 28.78 -29.63
C LYS A 71 18.23 29.90 -30.60
N GLU A 72 18.62 31.14 -30.30
CA GLU A 72 19.61 31.96 -31.05
C GLU A 72 19.85 33.29 -30.34
#